data_AF-A0A7R9YM19-F1
#
_entry.id   AF-A0A7R9YM19-F1
#
_cell.length_a   1.000
_cell.length_b   1.000
_cell.length_c   1.000
_cell.angle_alpha   90.00
_cell.angle_beta   90.00
_cell.angle_gamma   90.00
#
_symmetry.space_group_name_H-M   'P 1'
#
loop_
_entity.id
_entity.type
_entity.pdbx_description
1 polymer ?
#
loop_
_entity_poly.entity_id
_entity_poly.type
_entity_poly.pdbx_seq_one_letter_code
_entity_poly.pdbx_strand_id
1 'polypeptide(L)'
;VPDEDYLRIDGTVNARRRLEIATAFNAESSGPTLLLVSTTAGSHGLNLQRGSRVIVFDASWNPTTDLQAIFRTYRYGQRREVVVYRLLAGSTMEERVYKKQVLKSGMASRVMELHDVERKYS
;
A
#
# COMPACT_ATOMS: atom_id res chain seq x y z
N VAL A 1 -1.81 -10.06 23.28
CA VAL A 1 -3.02 -9.81 22.46
C VAL A 1 -3.59 -11.19 22.21
N PRO A 2 -4.74 -11.54 22.79
CA PRO A 2 -5.25 -12.92 22.73
C PRO A 2 -5.61 -13.26 21.26
N ASP A 3 -5.27 -14.48 20.81
CA ASP A 3 -5.78 -15.24 19.65
C ASP A 3 -6.52 -14.49 18.53
N GLU A 4 -5.99 -13.37 18.05
CA GLU A 4 -6.49 -12.74 16.83
C GLU A 4 -5.65 -13.25 15.66
N ASP A 5 -6.27 -14.07 14.80
CA ASP A 5 -5.68 -14.56 13.54
C ASP A 5 -5.18 -13.42 12.63
N TYR A 6 -5.69 -12.20 12.84
CA TYR A 6 -5.38 -11.01 12.05
C TYR A 6 -5.35 -9.73 12.87
N LEU A 7 -4.62 -8.74 12.36
CA LEU A 7 -4.60 -7.37 12.88
C LEU A 7 -5.40 -6.42 11.98
N ARG A 8 -5.86 -5.29 12.50
CA ARG A 8 -6.62 -4.29 11.72
C ARG A 8 -6.19 -2.85 12.02
N ILE A 9 -5.98 -2.07 10.96
CA ILE A 9 -5.75 -0.61 11.01
C ILE A 9 -6.77 0.10 10.11
N ASP A 10 -7.59 0.97 10.71
CA ASP A 10 -8.51 1.85 10.00
C ASP A 10 -8.57 3.26 10.61
N GLY A 11 -9.50 4.08 10.13
CA GLY A 11 -9.65 5.47 10.56
C GLY A 11 -10.01 5.66 12.04
N THR A 12 -10.53 4.63 12.71
CA THR A 12 -10.90 4.69 14.14
C THR A 12 -9.71 4.41 15.06
N VAL A 13 -8.64 3.80 14.55
CA VAL A 13 -7.45 3.46 15.32
C VAL A 13 -6.62 4.72 15.57
N ASN A 14 -6.34 5.03 16.83
CA ASN A 14 -5.51 6.18 17.20
C ASN A 14 -4.02 5.97 16.86
N ALA A 15 -3.24 7.05 16.80
CA ALA A 15 -1.84 7.01 16.34
C ALA A 15 -0.94 6.07 17.18
N ARG A 16 -1.09 6.08 18.51
CA ARG A 16 -0.33 5.20 19.42
C ARG A 16 -0.61 3.73 19.10
N ARG A 17 -1.89 3.38 18.98
CA ARG A 17 -2.31 2.01 18.70
C ARG A 17 -1.89 1.55 17.31
N ARG A 18 -1.86 2.44 16.31
CA ARG A 18 -1.31 2.12 14.97
C ARG A 18 0.15 1.68 15.04
N LEU A 19 0.96 2.37 15.85
CA LEU A 19 2.37 2.02 16.03
C LEU A 19 2.55 0.68 16.76
N GLU A 20 1.73 0.42 17.78
CA GLU A 20 1.71 -0.88 18.49
C GLU A 20 1.37 -2.02 17.54
N ILE A 21 0.33 -1.84 16.70
CA ILE A 21 -0.09 -2.85 15.72
C ILE A 21 0.99 -3.07 14.66
N ALA A 22 1.61 -2.00 14.14
CA ALA A 22 2.68 -2.12 13.16
C ALA A 22 3.92 -2.82 13.74
N THR A 23 4.27 -2.52 14.99
CA THR A 23 5.36 -3.19 15.72
C THR A 23 5.04 -4.67 15.94
N ALA A 24 3.83 -4.99 16.38
CA ALA A 24 3.37 -6.36 16.57
C ALA A 24 3.35 -7.14 15.25
N PHE A 25 2.89 -6.51 14.16
CA PHE A 25 2.92 -7.12 12.83
C PHE A 25 4.35 -7.43 12.39
N ASN A 26 5.33 -6.55 12.67
CA ASN A 26 6.72 -6.77 12.27
C ASN A 26 7.51 -7.73 13.16
N ALA A 27 6.97 -8.19 14.29
CA ALA A 27 7.65 -9.12 15.19
C ALA A 27 7.91 -10.49 14.52
N GLU A 28 9.06 -11.09 14.80
CA GLU A 28 9.48 -12.37 14.20
C GLU A 28 8.82 -13.60 14.85
N SER A 29 8.32 -13.47 16.08
CA SER A 29 7.58 -14.52 16.78
C SER A 29 6.25 -14.83 16.05
N SER A 30 5.57 -15.92 16.43
CA SER A 30 4.35 -16.50 15.84
C SER A 30 3.10 -15.59 15.87
N GLY A 31 3.27 -14.29 15.71
CA GLY A 31 2.21 -13.31 15.62
C GLY A 31 1.46 -13.36 14.28
N PRO A 32 0.31 -12.67 14.24
CA PRO A 32 -0.64 -12.71 13.14
C PRO A 32 0.03 -12.56 11.77
N THR A 33 -0.37 -13.39 10.81
CA THR A 33 0.16 -13.38 9.44
C THR A 33 -0.58 -12.37 8.55
N LEU A 34 -1.78 -11.95 8.95
CA LEU A 34 -2.65 -11.06 8.21
C LEU A 34 -2.81 -9.71 8.92
N LEU A 35 -2.68 -8.62 8.16
CA LEU A 35 -2.99 -7.26 8.60
C LEU A 35 -3.94 -6.63 7.59
N LEU A 36 -5.13 -6.28 8.05
CA LEU A 36 -6.13 -5.55 7.28
C LEU A 36 -5.89 -4.05 7.45
N VAL A 37 -5.73 -3.32 6.35
CA VAL A 37 -5.45 -1.89 6.37
C VAL A 37 -6.41 -1.19 5.43
N SER A 38 -7.13 -0.18 5.93
CA SER A 38 -7.82 0.77 5.06
C SER A 38 -6.80 1.54 4.23
N THR A 39 -6.98 1.62 2.91
CA THR A 39 -6.03 2.25 1.98
C THR A 39 -5.69 3.70 2.37
N THR A 40 -6.65 4.44 2.92
CA THR A 40 -6.43 5.80 3.44
C THR A 40 -5.57 5.81 4.71
N ALA A 41 -5.79 4.86 5.62
CA ALA A 41 -4.96 4.73 6.83
C ALA A 41 -3.56 4.20 6.51
N GLY A 42 -3.45 3.29 5.54
CA GLY A 42 -2.19 2.66 5.12
C GLY A 42 -1.27 3.57 4.31
N SER A 43 -1.82 4.56 3.61
CA SER A 43 -1.01 5.52 2.83
C SER A 43 -0.16 6.46 3.71
N HIS A 44 -0.39 6.49 5.03
CA HIS A 44 0.27 7.42 5.95
C HIS A 44 1.02 6.70 7.07
N GLY A 45 2.34 6.89 7.12
CA GLY A 45 3.12 6.76 8.35
C GLY A 45 3.37 5.35 8.91
N LEU A 46 3.09 4.28 8.16
CA LEU A 46 3.36 2.90 8.61
C LEU A 46 4.69 2.35 8.05
N ASN A 47 5.23 1.36 8.74
CA ASN A 47 6.33 0.52 8.27
C ASN A 47 5.93 -0.95 8.41
N LEU A 48 5.82 -1.66 7.29
CA LEU A 48 5.26 -3.02 7.21
C LEU A 48 6.24 -3.98 6.52
N GLN A 49 7.53 -3.86 6.83
CA GLN A 49 8.62 -4.66 6.26
C GLN A 49 8.47 -6.18 6.45
N ARG A 50 7.61 -6.66 7.36
CA ARG A 50 7.33 -8.10 7.44
C ARG A 50 6.26 -8.57 6.45
N GLY A 51 5.56 -7.69 5.75
CA GLY A 51 4.65 -8.11 4.68
C GLY A 51 5.43 -8.68 3.49
N SER A 52 4.96 -9.74 2.84
CA SER A 52 5.53 -10.26 1.58
C SER A 52 4.49 -10.38 0.46
N ARG A 53 3.21 -10.35 0.82
CA ARG A 53 2.08 -10.39 -0.10
C ARG A 53 1.19 -9.20 0.23
N VAL A 54 0.90 -8.39 -0.77
CA VAL A 54 0.00 -7.23 -0.66
C VAL A 54 -1.17 -7.49 -1.58
N ILE A 55 -2.38 -7.46 -1.05
CA ILE A 55 -3.61 -7.64 -1.83
C ILE A 55 -4.36 -6.32 -1.80
N VAL A 56 -4.45 -5.66 -2.96
CA VAL A 56 -5.26 -4.46 -3.16
C VAL A 56 -6.65 -4.92 -3.58
N PHE A 57 -7.63 -4.67 -2.72
CA PHE A 57 -9.00 -5.18 -2.89
C PHE A 57 -9.87 -4.23 -3.71
N ASP A 58 -9.74 -2.93 -3.51
CA ASP A 58 -10.55 -1.89 -4.13
C ASP A 58 -9.75 -0.98 -5.08
N ALA A 59 -10.42 -0.42 -6.09
CA ALA A 59 -9.84 0.55 -7.01
C ALA A 59 -10.05 1.98 -6.51
N SER A 60 -9.00 2.63 -6.00
CA SER A 60 -9.03 4.04 -5.61
C SER A 60 -9.19 4.98 -6.81
N TRP A 61 -9.75 6.18 -6.62
CA TRP A 61 -9.74 7.21 -7.67
C TRP A 61 -8.36 7.86 -7.87
N ASN A 62 -7.48 7.75 -6.87
CA ASN A 62 -6.14 8.29 -6.86
C ASN A 62 -5.11 7.14 -6.85
N PRO A 63 -4.37 6.91 -7.95
CA PRO A 63 -3.40 5.82 -8.02
C PRO A 63 -2.27 5.95 -6.98
N THR A 64 -1.94 7.18 -6.57
CA THR A 64 -0.89 7.45 -5.60
C THR A 64 -1.23 6.87 -4.22
N THR A 65 -2.50 6.82 -3.83
CA THR A 65 -2.90 6.27 -2.53
C THR A 65 -2.54 4.78 -2.42
N ASP A 66 -2.81 4.01 -3.47
CA ASP A 66 -2.50 2.57 -3.52
C ASP A 66 -0.98 2.36 -3.52
N LEU A 67 -0.25 3.13 -4.33
CA LEU A 67 1.22 3.06 -4.38
C LEU A 67 1.85 3.39 -3.03
N GLN A 68 1.38 4.44 -2.35
CA GLN A 68 1.86 4.83 -1.03
C GLN A 68 1.61 3.75 0.03
N ALA A 69 0.50 3.01 -0.07
CA ALA A 69 0.20 1.87 0.80
C ALA A 69 1.12 0.68 0.49
N ILE A 70 1.33 0.34 -0.79
CA ILE A 70 2.24 -0.74 -1.23
C ILE A 70 3.67 -0.48 -0.77
N PHE A 71 4.16 0.77 -0.89
CA PHE A 71 5.51 1.15 -0.47
C PHE A 71 5.74 1.11 1.05
N ARG A 72 4.71 0.86 1.87
CA ARG A 72 4.92 0.55 3.29
C ARG A 72 5.53 -0.83 3.50
N THR A 73 5.27 -1.75 2.57
CA THR A 73 5.78 -3.13 2.57
C THR A 73 7.02 -3.27 1.71
N TYR A 74 7.03 -2.62 0.55
CA TYR A 74 8.22 -2.49 -0.30
C TYR A 74 9.08 -1.32 0.18
N ARG A 75 9.89 -1.57 1.21
CA ARG A 75 10.73 -0.55 1.86
C ARG A 75 12.10 -1.12 2.23
N TYR A 76 13.10 -0.23 2.33
CA TYR A 76 14.44 -0.58 2.81
C TYR A 76 14.35 -1.41 4.09
N GLY A 77 15.08 -2.53 4.19
CA GLY A 77 15.01 -3.48 5.31
C GLY A 77 14.09 -4.68 5.08
N GLN A 78 13.27 -4.66 4.02
CA GLN A 78 12.58 -5.85 3.52
C GLN A 78 13.59 -6.88 3.00
N ARG A 79 13.44 -8.14 3.41
CA ARG A 79 14.32 -9.26 3.01
C ARG A 79 13.62 -10.29 2.12
N ARG A 80 12.29 -10.28 2.07
CA ARG A 80 11.48 -11.20 1.26
C ARG A 80 10.97 -10.50 0.01
N GLU A 81 10.76 -11.28 -1.04
CA GLU A 81 10.11 -10.82 -2.25
C GLU A 81 8.68 -10.33 -1.94
N VAL A 82 8.39 -9.09 -2.33
CA VAL A 82 7.07 -8.48 -2.18
C VAL A 82 6.30 -8.67 -3.49
N VAL A 83 5.22 -9.44 -3.43
CA VAL A 83 4.31 -9.63 -4.56
C VAL A 83 3.00 -8.89 -4.29
N VAL A 84 2.58 -8.08 -5.25
CA VAL A 84 1.36 -7.27 -5.17
C VAL A 84 0.31 -7.88 -6.09
N TYR A 85 -0.83 -8.25 -5.52
CA TYR A 85 -2.02 -8.65 -6.25
C TYR A 85 -3.01 -7.51 -6.21
N ARG A 86 -3.61 -7.19 -7.36
CA ARG A 86 -4.75 -6.29 -7.44
C ARG A 86 -5.95 -7.09 -7.93
N LEU A 87 -6.99 -7.15 -7.10
CA LEU A 87 -8.25 -7.75 -7.48
C LEU A 87 -9.08 -6.68 -8.20
N LEU A 88 -9.71 -7.07 -9.31
CA LEU A 88 -10.56 -6.20 -10.11
C LEU A 88 -11.77 -7.01 -10.57
N ALA A 89 -12.98 -6.52 -10.29
CA ALA A 89 -14.18 -7.12 -10.84
C ALA A 89 -14.41 -6.64 -12.29
N GLY A 90 -14.34 -7.57 -13.25
CA GLY A 90 -14.58 -7.29 -14.66
C GLY A 90 -16.04 -6.90 -14.94
N SER A 91 -16.26 -6.08 -15.97
CA SER A 91 -17.60 -5.57 -16.33
C SER A 91 -18.31 -4.77 -15.23
N THR A 92 -17.56 -4.25 -14.26
CA THR A 92 -18.10 -3.40 -13.18
C THR A 92 -17.59 -1.95 -13.28
N MET A 93 -18.05 -1.10 -12.37
CA MET A 93 -17.51 0.25 -12.21
C MET A 93 -16.01 0.24 -11.86
N GLU A 94 -15.52 -0.78 -11.15
CA GLU A 94 -14.10 -0.87 -10.77
C GLU A 94 -13.18 -0.88 -11.99
N GLU A 95 -13.55 -1.59 -13.05
CA GLU A 95 -12.79 -1.62 -14.30
C GLU A 95 -12.67 -0.22 -14.93
N ARG A 96 -13.74 0.57 -14.87
CA ARG A 96 -13.76 1.96 -15.38
C ARG A 96 -12.87 2.88 -14.52
N VAL A 97 -12.91 2.72 -13.21
CA VAL A 97 -12.06 3.48 -12.28
C VAL A 97 -10.59 3.13 -12.52
N TYR A 98 -10.26 1.84 -12.65
CA TYR A 98 -8.90 1.37 -12.91
C TYR A 98 -8.35 1.91 -14.24
N LYS A 99 -9.14 1.89 -15.33
CA LYS A 99 -8.72 2.51 -16.61
C LYS A 99 -8.35 3.98 -16.44
N LYS A 100 -9.11 4.74 -15.64
CA LYS A 100 -8.77 6.14 -15.32
C LYS A 100 -7.50 6.25 -14.48
N GLN A 101 -7.27 5.35 -13.52
CA GLN A 101 -6.02 5.33 -12.75
C GLN A 101 -4.81 5.15 -13.67
N VAL A 102 -4.85 4.18 -14.59
CA VAL A 102 -3.76 3.91 -15.54
C VAL A 102 -3.44 5.15 -16.38
N LEU A 103 -4.47 5.83 -16.89
CA LEU A 103 -4.29 7.08 -17.64
C LEU A 103 -3.65 8.18 -16.79
N LYS A 104 -4.12 8.37 -15.54
CA LYS A 104 -3.54 9.36 -14.61
C LYS A 104 -2.07 9.07 -14.32
N SER A 105 -1.72 7.80 -14.06
CA SER A 105 -0.33 7.40 -13.82
C SER A 105 0.56 7.61 -15.05
N GLY A 106 0.06 7.26 -16.24
CA GLY A 106 0.80 7.45 -17.49
C GLY A 106 1.07 8.94 -17.80
N MET A 107 0.09 9.81 -17.57
CA MET A 107 0.30 11.26 -17.69
C MET A 107 1.33 11.78 -16.69
N ALA A 108 1.26 11.34 -15.43
CA ALA A 108 2.22 11.76 -14.41
C ALA A 108 3.66 11.31 -14.74
N SER A 109 3.85 10.08 -15.24
CA SER A 109 5.17 9.58 -15.65
C SER A 109 5.82 10.46 -16.72
N ARG A 110 5.05 10.82 -17.77
CA ARG A 110 5.54 11.66 -18.86
C ARG A 110 6.03 13.03 -18.40
N VAL A 111 5.31 13.65 -17.46
CA VAL A 111 5.72 14.95 -16.89
C VAL A 111 7.01 14.80 -16.09
N MET A 112 7.15 13.73 -15.30
CA MET A 112 8.38 13.49 -14.53
C MET A 112 9.59 13.25 -15.44
N GLU A 113 9.42 12.50 -16.53
CA GLU A 113 10.48 12.26 -17.53
C GLU A 113 10.98 13.57 -18.16
N LEU A 114 10.07 14.49 -18.51
CA LEU A 114 10.44 15.81 -19.04
C LEU A 114 11.24 16.64 -18.04
N HIS A 115 10.82 16.65 -16.77
CA HIS A 115 11.54 17.35 -15.69
C HIS A 115 12.93 16.76 -15.42
N ASP A 116 13.10 15.43 -15.53
CA ASP A 116 14.39 14.78 -15.33
C ASP A 116 15.35 15.06 -16.50
N VAL A 117 14.82 15.25 -17.72
CA VAL A 117 15.58 15.74 -18.87
C VAL A 117 16.06 17.17 -18.60
N GLU A 118 15.17 18.10 -18.22
CA GLU A 118 15.56 19.48 -17.91
C GLU A 118 16.65 19.58 -16.82
N ARG A 119 16.58 18.75 -15.77
CA ARG A 119 17.64 18.71 -14.74
C ARG A 119 18.99 18.20 -15.24
N LYS A 120 19.01 17.29 -16.22
CA LYS A 120 20.27 16.71 -16.73
C LYS A 120 21.00 17.63 -17.70
N TYR A 121 20.27 18.57 -18.31
CA TYR A 121 20.81 19.51 -19.30
C TYR A 121 20.87 20.96 -18.78
N SER A 122 20.63 21.17 -17.48
CA SER A 122 20.93 22.39 -16.74
C SER A 122 22.19 22.21 -15.90
#